data_AF-A0A948BSX9-F1
#
_entry.id   AF-A0A948BSX9-F1
#
_cell.length_a   1.000
_cell.length_b   1.000
_cell.length_c   1.000
_cell.angle_alpha   90.00
_cell.angle_beta   90.00
_cell.angle_gamma   90.00
#
_symmetry.space_group_name_H-M   'P 1'
#
loop_
_entity.id
_entity.type
_entity.pdbx_description
1 polymer ?
#
loop_
_entity_poly.entity_id
_entity_poly.type
_entity_poly.pdbx_seq_one_letter_code
_entity_poly.pdbx_strand_id
1 'polypeptide(L)' 'MILAVLLPASPGFPAEEGTRPLPSLELLEFLGDWETDAGEWLAPEEVEKRDLPEQEQGNDKIRN' A
#
# COMPACT_ATOMS: atom_id res chain seq x y z
N MET A 1 -26.45 7.89 -27.03
CA MET A 1 -25.34 8.79 -26.63
C MET A 1 -24.35 7.94 -25.85
N ILE A 2 -23.17 7.69 -26.39
CA ILE A 2 -22.14 6.88 -25.73
C ILE A 2 -21.23 7.86 -25.00
N LEU A 3 -21.32 7.91 -23.68
CA LEU A 3 -20.39 8.66 -22.84
C LEU A 3 -19.12 7.82 -22.73
N ALA A 4 -18.09 8.21 -23.49
CA ALA A 4 -16.75 7.68 -23.32
C ALA A 4 -16.19 8.22 -21.99
N VAL A 5 -16.17 7.39 -20.96
CA VAL A 5 -15.39 7.65 -19.75
C VAL A 5 -13.92 7.58 -20.16
N LEU A 6 -13.28 8.75 -20.19
CA LEU A 6 -11.84 8.93 -20.36
C LEU A 6 -11.15 8.33 -19.13
N LEU A 7 -10.67 7.09 -19.22
CA LEU A 7 -9.76 6.54 -18.22
C LEU A 7 -8.45 7.35 -18.29
N PRO A 8 -7.98 7.97 -17.19
CA PRO A 8 -6.61 8.45 -17.15
C PRO A 8 -5.70 7.23 -17.29
N ALA A 9 -4.83 7.26 -18.29
CA ALA A 9 -3.77 6.28 -18.45
C ALA A 9 -2.95 6.24 -17.15
N SER A 10 -3.16 5.20 -16.35
CA SER A 10 -2.28 4.89 -15.23
C SER A 10 -0.87 4.76 -15.81
N PRO A 11 0.16 5.44 -15.27
CA PRO A 11 1.53 5.15 -15.66
C PRO A 11 1.76 3.67 -15.34
N GLY A 12 1.80 2.85 -16.40
CA GLY A 12 2.07 1.43 -16.28
C GLY A 12 3.42 1.28 -15.61
N PHE A 13 3.43 0.69 -14.41
CA PHE A 13 4.65 0.14 -13.85
C PHE A 13 5.24 -0.79 -14.91
N PRO A 14 6.54 -0.71 -15.23
CA PRO A 14 7.15 -1.69 -16.10
C PRO A 14 6.93 -3.05 -15.45
N ALA A 15 6.07 -3.86 -16.07
CA ALA A 15 5.94 -5.26 -15.77
C ALA A 15 7.20 -5.95 -16.30
N GLU A 16 8.35 -5.74 -15.65
CA GLU A 16 9.52 -6.57 -15.88
C GLU A 16 9.10 -8.00 -15.54
N GLU A 17 8.89 -8.78 -16.60
CA GLU A 17 8.57 -10.20 -16.61
C GLU A 17 9.86 -10.99 -16.33
N GLY A 18 10.44 -10.71 -15.18
CA GLY A 18 11.55 -11.46 -14.59
C GLY A 18 11.13 -11.75 -13.17
N THR A 19 11.05 -13.04 -12.82
CA THR A 19 10.69 -13.61 -11.52
C THR A 19 10.90 -12.62 -10.37
N ARG A 20 9.88 -11.81 -10.07
CA ARG A 20 9.93 -10.97 -8.89
C ARG A 20 9.82 -11.90 -7.70
N PRO A 21 10.71 -11.82 -6.71
CA PRO A 21 10.55 -12.59 -5.50
C PRO A 21 9.16 -12.28 -4.93
N LEU A 22 8.43 -13.32 -4.54
CA LEU A 22 7.14 -13.14 -3.88
C LEU A 22 7.37 -12.29 -2.63
N PRO A 23 6.46 -11.34 -2.31
CA PRO A 23 6.57 -10.54 -1.10
C PRO A 23 6.55 -11.46 0.14
N SER A 24 7.15 -11.00 1.23
CA SER A 24 7.08 -11.70 2.51
C SER A 24 5.65 -11.71 3.05
N LEU A 25 5.34 -12.72 3.86
CA LEU A 25 4.04 -12.81 4.52
C LEU A 25 3.78 -11.60 5.42
N GLU A 26 4.79 -11.17 6.18
CA GLU A 26 4.75 -9.98 7.03
C GLU A 26 4.33 -8.71 6.26
N LEU A 27 4.83 -8.53 5.04
CA LEU A 27 4.45 -7.40 4.20
C LEU A 27 2.98 -7.51 3.75
N LEU A 28 2.51 -8.71 3.44
CA LEU A 28 1.11 -8.94 3.07
C LEU A 28 0.16 -8.70 4.25
N GLU A 29 0.56 -9.09 5.46
CA GLU A 29 -0.18 -8.83 6.69
C GLU A 29 -0.29 -7.31 6.95
N PHE A 30 0.83 -6.58 6.84
CA PHE A 30 0.83 -5.12 6.94
C PHE A 30 -0.10 -4.45 5.92
N LEU A 31 -0.10 -4.94 4.67
CA LEU A 31 -0.98 -4.41 3.63
C LEU A 31 -2.46 -4.77 3.85
N GLY A 32 -2.75 -5.87 4.56
CA GLY A 32 -4.10 -6.23 4.95
C GLY A 32 -4.77 -5.21 5.88
N ASP A 33 -4.01 -4.53 6.74
CA ASP A 33 -4.53 -3.44 7.60
C ASP A 33 -4.99 -2.21 6.79
N TRP A 34 -4.53 -2.09 5.55
CA TRP A 34 -4.88 -0.99 4.63
C TRP A 34 -6.07 -1.34 3.74
N GLU A 35 -6.57 -2.57 3.82
CA GLU A 35 -7.76 -3.04 3.11
C GLU A 35 -9.00 -2.86 4.01
N THR A 36 -10.11 -2.47 3.39
CA THR A 36 -11.41 -2.42 4.07
C THR A 36 -12.06 -3.80 4.11
N ASP A 37 -13.07 -3.98 4.97
CA ASP A 37 -13.85 -5.23 5.05
C ASP A 37 -14.55 -5.59 3.71
N ALA A 38 -14.75 -4.60 2.83
CA ALA A 38 -15.29 -4.78 1.48
C ALA A 38 -14.23 -5.21 0.44
N GLY A 39 -12.95 -5.30 0.82
CA GLY A 39 -11.84 -5.58 -0.08
C GLY A 39 -11.36 -4.38 -0.89
N GLU A 40 -11.73 -3.16 -0.48
CA GLU A 40 -11.27 -1.92 -1.12
C GLU A 40 -10.04 -1.36 -0.40
N TRP A 41 -9.07 -0.85 -1.15
CA TRP A 41 -7.88 -0.22 -0.61
C TRP A 41 -8.17 1.18 -0.10
N LEU A 42 -7.70 1.50 1.10
CA LEU A 42 -7.80 2.84 1.67
C LEU A 42 -6.92 3.82 0.90
N ALA A 43 -7.45 5.01 0.62
CA ALA A 43 -6.65 6.10 0.08
C ALA A 43 -5.74 6.71 1.17
N PRO A 44 -4.56 7.27 0.82
CA PRO A 44 -3.65 7.87 1.79
C PRO A 44 -4.31 8.92 2.71
N GLU A 45 -5.22 9.74 2.17
CA GLU A 45 -6.00 10.74 2.91
C GLU A 45 -7.05 10.16 3.87
N GLU A 46 -7.37 8.87 3.73
CA GLU A 46 -8.26 8.14 4.65
C GLU A 46 -7.46 7.47 5.76
N VAL A 47 -6.24 7.05 5.46
CA VAL A 47 -5.28 6.50 6.43
C VAL A 47 -4.87 7.57 7.44
N GLU A 48 -4.63 8.80 7.01
CA GLU A 48 -4.25 9.93 7.88
C GLU A 48 -5.33 10.31 8.90
N LYS A 49 -6.59 9.90 8.65
CA LYS A 49 -7.73 10.11 9.57
C LYS A 49 -7.90 8.96 10.57
N ARG A 50 -7.20 7.85 10.37
CA ARG A 50 -7.14 6.76 11.34
C ARG A 50 -6.00 7.04 12.32
N ASP A 51 -6.21 6.71 13.59
CA ASP A 51 -5.12 6.53 14.54
C ASP A 51 -4.23 5.40 14.01
N LEU A 52 -3.19 5.75 13.26
CA LEU A 52 -2.16 4.81 12.87
C LEU A 52 -1.54 4.23 14.15
N PRO A 53 -1.28 2.92 14.21
CA PRO A 53 -0.55 2.36 15.34
C PRO A 53 0.76 3.13 15.49
N GLU A 54 0.98 3.68 16.69
CA GLU A 54 2.18 4.44 16.99
C GLU A 54 3.38 3.55 16.68
N GLN A 55 4.11 3.91 15.62
CA GLN A 55 5.36 3.25 15.28
C GLN A 55 6.27 3.48 16.49
N GLU A 56 6.49 2.43 17.29
CA GLU A 56 7.48 2.47 18.35
C GLU A 56 8.82 2.77 17.67
N GLN A 57 9.23 4.03 17.72
CA GLN A 57 10.57 4.47 17.36
C GLN A 57 11.52 3.87 18.41
N GLY A 58 11.83 2.59 18.23
CA GLY A 58 12.97 1.92 18.83
C GLY A 58 14.23 2.60 18.30
N ASN A 59 14.58 3.74 18.90
CA ASN A 59 15.86 4.38 18.74
C ASN A 59 16.91 3.40 19.26
N ASP A 60 17.42 2.56 18.35
CA ASP A 60 18.60 1.73 18.60
C ASP A 60 19.73 2.65 19.04
N LYS A 61 19.91 2.66 20.35
CA LYS A 61 20.99 3.29 21.08
C LYS A 61 22.30 2.93 20.38
N ILE A 62 22.81 3.84 19.54
CA ILE A 62 24.13 3.76 18.91
C ILE A 62 25.14 3.57 20.05
N ARG A 63 25.58 2.33 20.21
CA ARG A 63 26.53 1.91 21.23
C ARG A 63 27.92 2.17 20.70
N ASN A 64 28.59 3.20 21.20
CA ASN A 64 30.05 3.29 21.18
C ASN A 64 30.60 3.83 22.50
#